data_AF-A0A2V1BUS5-F1
#
_entry.id   AF-A0A2V1BUS5-F1
#
_cell.length_a   1.000
_cell.length_b   1.000
_cell.length_c   1.000
_cell.angle_alpha   90.00
_cell.angle_beta   90.00
_cell.angle_gamma   90.00
#
_symmetry.space_group_name_H-M   'P 1'
#
loop_
_entity.id
_entity.type
_entity.pdbx_description
1 polymer ?
#
loop_
_entity_poly.entity_id
_entity_poly.type
_entity_poly.pdbx_seq_one_letter_code
_entity_poly.pdbx_strand_id
1 'polypeptide(L)'
;MSFGLDKENAEVQTAIRNAFFKNILMFAAASNSGGNLEVKYPARKDEVICVYATDGSGNAFTKNPNNLTSSSFHFATLGVGVKSSWPRKLHDPPLKVGEASERRQTGTSFATPIVAGIAACIIEFAIVQNVPDELLTVLKTRQAMQKTLLKLMVDDTPRSGLHYIHPWKMFANDRSEESIVYAMKDILGS
;
A
#
# COMPACT_ATOMS: atom_id res chain seq x y z
N MET A 1 5.95 6.13 -2.68
CA MET A 1 6.25 7.55 -2.42
C MET A 1 5.96 7.89 -0.97
N SER A 2 6.96 7.80 -0.10
CA SER A 2 6.82 8.03 1.35
C SER A 2 6.99 9.51 1.72
N PHE A 3 6.35 10.41 0.96
CA PHE A 3 6.41 11.85 1.14
C PHE A 3 5.04 12.47 0.81
N GLY A 4 4.85 13.72 1.23
CA GLY A 4 3.68 14.53 0.89
C GLY A 4 4.04 16.00 0.74
N LEU A 5 3.40 16.69 -0.21
CA LEU A 5 3.52 18.12 -0.45
C LEU A 5 2.17 18.81 -0.17
N ASP A 6 2.25 20.06 0.27
CA ASP A 6 1.06 20.89 0.53
C ASP A 6 0.38 21.37 -0.75
N LYS A 7 1.17 21.62 -1.79
CA LYS A 7 0.72 22.11 -3.08
C LYS A 7 1.08 21.11 -4.18
N GLU A 8 0.26 21.12 -5.23
CA GLU A 8 0.57 20.35 -6.42
C GLU A 8 1.79 20.94 -7.12
N ASN A 9 2.55 20.06 -7.75
CA ASN A 9 3.71 20.43 -8.54
C ASN A 9 3.51 19.89 -9.96
N ALA A 10 3.68 20.75 -10.97
CA ALA A 10 3.40 20.41 -12.36
C ALA A 10 4.33 19.33 -12.92
N GLU A 11 5.60 19.33 -12.50
CA GLU A 11 6.59 18.33 -12.92
C GLU A 11 6.26 16.97 -12.29
N VAL A 12 5.93 16.95 -10.99
CA VAL A 12 5.50 15.72 -10.32
C VAL A 12 4.20 15.19 -10.93
N GLN A 13 3.25 16.06 -11.29
CA GLN A 13 2.00 15.64 -11.94
C GLN A 13 2.27 15.04 -13.32
N THR A 14 3.19 15.62 -14.08
CA THR A 14 3.62 15.09 -15.37
C THR A 14 4.27 13.72 -15.22
N ALA A 15 5.14 13.54 -14.22
CA ALA A 15 5.75 12.26 -13.91
C ALA A 15 4.72 11.19 -13.51
N ILE A 16 3.74 11.55 -12.67
CA ILE A 16 2.63 10.67 -12.27
C ILE A 16 1.84 10.23 -13.49
N ARG A 17 1.43 11.16 -14.36
CA ARG A 17 0.69 10.81 -15.58
C ARG A 17 1.48 9.90 -16.50
N ASN A 18 2.76 10.19 -16.72
CA ASN A 18 3.63 9.36 -17.55
C ASN A 18 3.80 7.94 -16.99
N ALA A 19 3.90 7.79 -15.66
CA ALA A 19 3.95 6.50 -15.01
C ALA A 19 2.62 5.75 -15.12
N PHE A 20 1.50 6.45 -14.91
CA PHE A 20 0.16 5.90 -15.02
C PHE A 20 -0.14 5.37 -16.42
N PHE A 21 0.20 6.12 -17.49
CA PHE A 21 0.03 5.68 -18.88
C PHE A 21 0.88 4.44 -19.24
N LYS A 22 1.91 4.14 -18.44
CA LYS A 22 2.76 2.95 -18.59
C LYS A 22 2.32 1.80 -17.66
N ASN A 23 1.15 1.89 -17.03
CA ASN A 23 0.67 0.93 -16.02
C ASN A 23 1.68 0.70 -14.88
N ILE A 24 2.37 1.76 -14.45
CA ILE A 24 3.22 1.70 -13.27
C ILE A 24 2.37 1.99 -12.04
N LEU A 25 2.29 1.02 -11.14
CA LEU A 25 1.59 1.17 -9.86
C LEU A 25 2.33 2.18 -8.98
N MET A 26 1.57 3.16 -8.48
CA MET A 26 2.07 4.21 -7.63
C MET A 26 1.35 4.18 -6.29
N PHE A 27 2.11 4.15 -5.20
CA PHE A 27 1.59 4.19 -3.83
C PHE A 27 2.15 5.41 -3.13
N ALA A 28 1.32 6.14 -2.38
CA ALA A 28 1.77 7.29 -1.60
C ALA A 28 1.14 7.38 -0.22
N ALA A 29 1.91 7.92 0.72
CA ALA A 29 1.51 8.10 2.10
C ALA A 29 0.40 9.15 2.23
N ALA A 30 -0.69 8.81 2.93
CA ALA A 30 -1.85 9.69 3.06
C ALA A 30 -1.49 11.04 3.73
N SER A 31 -1.09 11.00 5.00
CA SER A 31 -0.43 12.06 5.78
C SER A 31 -0.26 11.55 7.23
N ASN A 32 0.32 12.35 8.12
CA ASN A 32 0.47 12.00 9.56
C ASN A 32 -0.06 13.14 10.46
N SER A 33 -1.04 13.91 9.99
CA SER A 33 -1.50 15.14 10.65
C SER A 33 -2.79 14.99 11.45
N GLY A 34 -3.33 13.77 11.53
CA GLY A 34 -4.67 13.55 12.07
C GLY A 34 -5.72 14.30 11.24
N GLY A 35 -6.87 14.59 11.85
CA GLY A 35 -7.92 15.39 11.21
C GLY A 35 -7.58 16.87 10.95
N ASN A 36 -6.37 17.34 11.28
CA ASN A 36 -5.97 18.74 11.10
C ASN A 36 -5.62 19.09 9.65
N LEU A 37 -5.14 18.13 8.87
CA LEU A 37 -4.81 18.30 7.45
C LEU A 37 -5.37 17.13 6.66
N GLU A 38 -5.80 17.41 5.44
CA GLU A 38 -6.25 16.40 4.50
C GLU A 38 -5.10 15.50 4.00
N VAL A 39 -5.45 14.50 3.21
CA VAL A 39 -4.50 13.70 2.44
C VAL A 39 -3.63 14.62 1.56
N LYS A 40 -2.32 14.43 1.64
CA LYS A 40 -1.34 15.25 0.93
C LYS A 40 -1.23 14.86 -0.54
N TYR A 41 -0.72 15.77 -1.36
CA TYR A 41 -0.25 15.44 -2.69
C TYR A 41 1.06 14.64 -2.58
N PRO A 42 1.29 13.56 -3.36
CA PRO A 42 0.48 13.07 -4.47
C PRO A 42 -0.57 12.00 -4.09
N ALA A 43 -0.68 11.62 -2.82
CA ALA A 43 -1.60 10.55 -2.40
C ALA A 43 -3.07 10.82 -2.69
N ARG A 44 -3.48 12.10 -2.82
CA ARG A 44 -4.84 12.48 -3.23
C ARG A 44 -5.13 12.41 -4.73
N LYS A 45 -4.16 12.03 -5.56
CA LYS A 45 -4.36 11.94 -7.02
C LYS A 45 -4.97 10.59 -7.40
N ASP A 46 -5.93 10.60 -8.31
CA ASP A 46 -6.66 9.39 -8.71
C ASP A 46 -5.73 8.34 -9.31
N GLU A 47 -4.66 8.75 -10.00
CA GLU A 47 -3.64 7.85 -10.56
C GLU A 47 -2.81 7.13 -9.49
N VAL A 48 -2.87 7.58 -8.23
CA VAL A 48 -2.04 7.09 -7.12
C VAL A 48 -2.91 6.37 -6.08
N ILE A 49 -2.43 5.22 -5.61
CA ILE A 49 -3.06 4.49 -4.50
C ILE A 49 -2.63 5.15 -3.19
N CYS A 50 -3.58 5.83 -2.55
CA CYS A 50 -3.41 6.42 -1.22
C CYS A 50 -3.28 5.32 -0.14
N VAL A 51 -2.28 5.44 0.73
CA VAL A 51 -1.99 4.47 1.78
C VAL A 51 -2.05 5.11 3.17
N TYR A 52 -2.97 4.61 3.99
CA TYR A 52 -3.11 4.91 5.42
C TYR A 52 -2.31 3.90 6.25
N ALA A 53 -2.18 4.17 7.55
CA ALA A 53 -1.45 3.29 8.47
C ALA A 53 -2.38 2.64 9.49
N THR A 54 -2.05 1.41 9.88
CA THR A 54 -2.62 0.73 11.04
C THR A 54 -1.54 0.32 12.03
N ASP A 55 -1.96 -0.06 13.24
CA ASP A 55 -1.12 -0.86 14.13
C ASP A 55 -1.11 -2.35 13.72
N GLY A 56 -0.41 -3.17 14.51
CA GLY A 56 -0.31 -4.62 14.31
C GLY A 56 -1.61 -5.39 14.55
N SER A 57 -2.65 -4.74 15.05
CA SER A 57 -3.99 -5.31 15.25
C SER A 57 -5.00 -4.78 14.23
N GLY A 58 -4.54 -4.04 13.21
CA GLY A 58 -5.39 -3.45 12.19
C GLY A 58 -6.21 -2.24 12.67
N ASN A 59 -5.92 -1.66 13.85
CA ASN A 59 -6.57 -0.42 14.28
C ASN A 59 -5.97 0.76 13.50
N ALA A 60 -6.81 1.75 13.18
CA ALA A 60 -6.36 2.95 12.50
C ALA A 60 -5.28 3.69 13.31
N PHE A 61 -4.21 4.10 12.62
CA PHE A 61 -3.22 5.01 13.21
C PHE A 61 -3.89 6.35 13.53
N THR A 62 -3.75 6.81 14.78
CA THR A 62 -4.43 8.01 15.30
C THR A 62 -4.10 9.30 14.54
N LYS A 63 -2.98 9.35 13.81
CA LYS A 63 -2.62 10.50 12.98
C LYS A 63 -2.90 10.33 11.49
N ASN A 64 -3.66 9.30 11.10
CA ASN A 64 -4.22 9.26 9.75
C ASN A 64 -5.10 10.51 9.51
N PRO A 65 -5.08 11.10 8.29
CA PRO A 65 -6.07 12.11 7.92
C PRO A 65 -7.46 11.48 7.77
N ASN A 66 -8.46 12.33 7.61
CA ASN A 66 -9.79 11.88 7.19
C ASN A 66 -9.71 11.18 5.82
N ASN A 67 -10.58 10.19 5.61
CA ASN A 67 -10.66 9.46 4.35
C ASN A 67 -11.04 10.39 3.19
N LEU A 68 -10.43 10.16 2.02
CA LEU A 68 -10.81 10.82 0.78
C LEU A 68 -12.24 10.43 0.39
N THR A 69 -13.15 11.41 0.38
CA THR A 69 -14.55 11.22 -0.04
C THR A 69 -14.67 10.92 -1.53
N SER A 70 -13.68 11.32 -2.33
CA SER A 70 -13.59 11.04 -3.77
C SER A 70 -13.14 9.60 -4.10
N SER A 71 -12.64 8.86 -3.11
CA SER A 71 -12.14 7.49 -3.30
C SER A 71 -13.06 6.49 -2.61
N SER A 72 -13.45 5.44 -3.32
CA SER A 72 -14.09 4.26 -2.71
C SER A 72 -13.09 3.33 -2.02
N PHE A 73 -11.79 3.60 -2.13
CA PHE A 73 -10.73 2.77 -1.55
C PHE A 73 -9.91 3.53 -0.51
N HIS A 74 -9.87 3.01 0.72
CA HIS A 74 -9.08 3.56 1.83
C HIS A 74 -8.09 2.52 2.35
N PHE A 75 -7.13 2.13 1.51
CA PHE A 75 -6.18 1.07 1.82
C PHE A 75 -5.24 1.46 2.96
N ALA A 76 -5.08 0.55 3.92
CA ALA A 76 -4.19 0.72 5.05
C ALA A 76 -3.42 -0.58 5.32
N THR A 77 -2.21 -0.49 5.85
CA THR A 77 -1.50 -1.65 6.40
C THR A 77 -0.62 -1.22 7.57
N LEU A 78 0.13 -2.16 8.14
CA LEU A 78 1.03 -1.91 9.25
C LEU A 78 1.91 -0.67 8.98
N GLY A 79 1.75 0.35 9.81
CA GLY A 79 2.55 1.57 9.77
C GLY A 79 2.93 2.09 11.14
N VAL A 80 2.51 1.44 12.23
CA VAL A 80 2.87 1.80 13.60
C VAL A 80 3.90 0.82 14.16
N GLY A 81 5.00 1.34 14.70
CA GLY A 81 6.02 0.54 15.39
C GLY A 81 6.82 -0.40 14.47
N VAL A 82 6.90 -0.07 13.18
CA VAL A 82 7.60 -0.85 12.14
C VAL A 82 9.10 -0.80 12.41
N LYS A 83 9.72 -1.95 12.67
CA LYS A 83 11.16 -2.09 12.82
C LYS A 83 11.79 -2.30 11.44
N SER A 84 12.73 -1.46 11.05
CA SER A 84 13.45 -1.60 9.78
C SER A 84 14.87 -1.05 9.88
N SER A 85 15.67 -1.26 8.85
CA SER A 85 17.01 -0.70 8.70
C SER A 85 17.01 0.81 8.91
N TRP A 86 17.98 1.30 9.69
CA TRP A 86 18.17 2.71 10.00
C TRP A 86 19.63 3.09 9.77
N PRO A 87 19.96 4.24 9.17
CA PRO A 87 21.35 4.63 8.96
C PRO A 87 22.13 4.72 10.27
N ARG A 88 23.27 4.01 10.37
CA ARG A 88 24.08 3.92 11.61
C ARG A 88 24.45 5.28 12.20
N LYS A 89 24.70 6.27 11.34
CA LYS A 89 25.07 7.64 11.70
C LYS A 89 23.92 8.47 12.30
N LEU A 90 22.67 8.01 12.15
CA LEU A 90 21.47 8.69 12.65
C LEU A 90 20.92 8.07 13.94
N HIS A 91 21.68 7.17 14.58
CA HIS A 91 21.33 6.65 15.89
C HIS A 91 21.76 7.62 16.97
N ASP A 92 20.86 7.83 17.93
CA ASP A 92 21.08 8.62 19.12
C ASP A 92 20.44 7.89 20.31
N PRO A 93 21.23 7.32 21.24
CA PRO A 93 22.70 7.31 21.26
C PRO A 93 23.31 6.46 20.12
N PRO A 94 24.62 6.63 19.80
CA PRO A 94 25.30 5.81 18.80
C PRO A 94 25.25 4.31 19.14
N LEU A 95 25.10 3.47 18.11
CA LEU A 95 25.09 2.00 18.27
C LEU A 95 26.41 1.46 18.81
N LYS A 96 26.31 0.48 19.70
CA LYS A 96 27.45 -0.31 20.16
C LYS A 96 27.94 -1.26 19.06
N VAL A 97 29.16 -1.78 19.23
CA VAL A 97 29.71 -2.79 18.33
C VAL A 97 28.83 -4.05 18.40
N GLY A 98 28.42 -4.57 17.25
CA GLY A 98 27.58 -5.76 17.14
C GLY A 98 26.07 -5.51 17.17
N GLU A 99 25.61 -4.29 17.45
CA GLU A 99 24.17 -3.96 17.39
C GLU A 99 23.69 -3.82 15.94
N ALA A 100 22.52 -4.39 15.66
CA ALA A 100 21.85 -4.24 14.37
C ALA A 100 21.43 -2.78 14.16
N SER A 101 21.69 -2.26 12.96
CA SER A 101 21.34 -0.88 12.63
C SER A 101 19.88 -0.77 12.21
N GLU A 102 18.99 -0.86 13.21
CA GLU A 102 17.54 -0.88 13.03
C GLU A 102 16.84 0.15 13.92
N ARG A 103 15.69 0.66 13.50
CA ARG A 103 14.87 1.56 14.30
C ARG A 103 13.39 1.26 14.11
N ARG A 104 12.61 1.37 15.18
CA ARG A 104 11.14 1.37 15.11
C ARG A 104 10.65 2.76 14.75
N GLN A 105 9.81 2.84 13.73
CA GLN A 105 9.22 4.08 13.26
C GLN A 105 7.73 3.91 13.00
N THR A 106 7.03 5.05 12.97
CA THR A 106 5.58 5.11 12.83
C THR A 106 5.20 6.16 11.79
N GLY A 107 4.27 5.81 10.90
CA GLY A 107 3.64 6.73 9.96
C GLY A 107 3.15 6.04 8.70
N THR A 108 2.32 6.75 7.96
CA THR A 108 1.84 6.34 6.62
C THR A 108 3.00 6.17 5.62
N SER A 109 4.12 6.85 5.84
CA SER A 109 5.39 6.67 5.14
C SER A 109 5.98 5.26 5.27
N PHE A 110 5.66 4.52 6.33
CA PHE A 110 6.11 3.14 6.55
C PHE A 110 5.09 2.11 6.05
N ALA A 111 3.80 2.41 6.15
CA ALA A 111 2.76 1.58 5.53
C ALA A 111 2.88 1.56 3.98
N THR A 112 3.24 2.69 3.37
CA THR A 112 3.37 2.84 1.90
C THR A 112 4.30 1.79 1.25
N PRO A 113 5.57 1.65 1.65
CA PRO A 113 6.46 0.63 1.06
C PRO A 113 6.01 -0.80 1.38
N ILE A 114 5.30 -1.04 2.49
CA ILE A 114 4.76 -2.36 2.82
C ILE A 114 3.66 -2.74 1.81
N VAL A 115 2.70 -1.85 1.54
CA VAL A 115 1.68 -2.11 0.49
C VAL A 115 2.31 -2.28 -0.88
N ALA A 116 3.33 -1.49 -1.23
CA ALA A 116 4.05 -1.64 -2.49
C ALA A 116 4.72 -3.02 -2.60
N GLY A 117 5.33 -3.51 -1.52
CA GLY A 117 5.90 -4.86 -1.45
C GLY A 117 4.84 -5.96 -1.59
N ILE A 118 3.69 -5.81 -0.92
CA ILE A 118 2.55 -6.73 -1.06
C ILE A 118 2.07 -6.80 -2.51
N ALA A 119 1.91 -5.65 -3.17
CA ALA A 119 1.52 -5.61 -4.58
C ALA A 119 2.56 -6.27 -5.49
N ALA A 120 3.85 -6.13 -5.18
CA ALA A 120 4.91 -6.82 -5.90
C ALA A 120 4.81 -8.33 -5.74
N CYS A 121 4.55 -8.83 -4.52
CA CYS A 121 4.35 -10.26 -4.26
C CYS A 121 3.12 -10.82 -5.01
N ILE A 122 2.04 -10.05 -5.16
CA ILE A 122 0.87 -10.46 -5.97
C ILE A 122 1.26 -10.64 -7.44
N ILE A 123 2.03 -9.70 -7.99
CA ILE A 123 2.50 -9.77 -9.37
C ILE A 123 3.44 -10.96 -9.55
N GLU A 124 4.38 -11.16 -8.63
CA GLU A 124 5.30 -12.30 -8.63
C GLU A 124 4.55 -13.64 -8.54
N PHE A 125 3.58 -13.75 -7.63
CA PHE A 125 2.71 -14.92 -7.52
C PHE A 125 2.00 -15.20 -8.84
N ALA A 126 1.42 -14.20 -9.49
CA ALA A 126 0.77 -14.37 -10.79
C ALA A 126 1.73 -14.85 -11.89
N ILE A 127 2.97 -14.35 -11.90
CA ILE A 127 4.01 -14.79 -12.84
C ILE A 127 4.38 -16.25 -12.59
N VAL A 128 4.66 -16.63 -11.34
CA VAL A 128 5.02 -18.00 -10.95
C VAL A 128 3.90 -18.98 -11.30
N GLN A 129 2.65 -18.56 -11.15
CA GLN A 129 1.46 -19.35 -11.48
C GLN A 129 1.09 -19.33 -12.97
N ASN A 130 1.94 -18.78 -13.84
CA ASN A 130 1.74 -18.71 -15.29
C ASN A 130 0.39 -18.07 -15.68
N VAL A 131 -0.02 -17.02 -14.97
CA VAL A 131 -1.17 -16.19 -15.37
C VAL A 131 -0.86 -15.55 -16.74
N PRO A 132 -1.78 -15.57 -17.73
CA PRO A 132 -1.52 -15.02 -19.05
C PRO A 132 -1.03 -13.56 -19.05
N ASP A 133 -0.11 -13.24 -19.97
CA ASP A 133 0.52 -11.91 -20.08
C ASP A 133 -0.48 -10.75 -20.22
N GLU A 134 -1.61 -10.99 -20.88
CA GLU A 134 -2.72 -10.03 -20.98
C GLU A 134 -3.27 -9.68 -19.60
N LEU A 135 -3.55 -10.69 -18.77
CA LEU A 135 -4.03 -10.49 -17.41
C LEU A 135 -2.94 -9.92 -16.50
N LEU A 136 -1.66 -10.25 -16.71
CA LEU A 136 -0.55 -9.61 -15.99
C LEU A 136 -0.46 -8.11 -16.33
N THR A 137 -0.75 -7.73 -17.57
CA THR A 137 -0.82 -6.33 -18.00
C THR A 137 -1.99 -5.62 -17.32
N VAL A 138 -3.16 -6.27 -17.26
CA VAL A 138 -4.33 -5.75 -16.54
C VAL A 138 -4.04 -5.62 -15.04
N LEU A 139 -3.44 -6.62 -14.40
CA LEU A 139 -3.10 -6.62 -12.97
C LEU A 139 -2.22 -5.41 -12.57
N LYS A 140 -1.35 -4.96 -13.47
CA LYS A 140 -0.48 -3.78 -13.26
C LYS A 140 -1.23 -2.45 -13.40
N THR A 141 -2.48 -2.46 -13.88
CA THR A 141 -3.32 -1.26 -13.83
C THR A 141 -3.71 -0.95 -12.40
N ARG A 142 -3.81 0.34 -12.07
CA ARG A 142 -4.23 0.81 -10.74
C ARG A 142 -5.55 0.17 -10.31
N GLN A 143 -6.57 0.21 -11.17
CA GLN A 143 -7.90 -0.28 -10.85
C GLN A 143 -7.91 -1.78 -10.54
N ALA A 144 -7.25 -2.59 -11.36
CA ALA A 144 -7.17 -4.03 -11.14
C ALA A 144 -6.42 -4.37 -9.86
N MET A 145 -5.31 -3.70 -9.57
CA MET A 145 -4.57 -3.90 -8.33
C MET A 145 -5.41 -3.52 -7.10
N GLN A 146 -6.17 -2.41 -7.15
CA GLN A 146 -7.09 -2.04 -6.07
C GLN A 146 -8.18 -3.09 -5.86
N LYS A 147 -8.83 -3.58 -6.93
CA LYS A 147 -9.82 -4.67 -6.84
C LYS A 147 -9.20 -5.94 -6.25
N THR A 148 -7.98 -6.28 -6.67
CA THR A 148 -7.25 -7.48 -6.22
C THR A 148 -6.91 -7.39 -4.73
N LEU A 149 -6.34 -6.27 -4.27
CA LEU A 149 -6.08 -6.03 -2.85
C LEU A 149 -7.35 -6.14 -2.03
N LEU A 150 -8.43 -5.49 -2.47
CA LEU A 150 -9.71 -5.51 -1.76
C LEU A 150 -10.28 -6.93 -1.63
N LYS A 151 -10.40 -7.66 -2.75
CA LYS A 151 -11.07 -8.98 -2.76
C LYS A 151 -10.21 -10.09 -2.13
N LEU A 152 -8.88 -10.02 -2.23
CA LEU A 152 -8.01 -11.10 -1.75
C LEU A 152 -7.44 -10.86 -0.35
N MET A 153 -7.28 -9.61 0.09
CA MET A 153 -6.49 -9.27 1.28
C MET A 153 -7.17 -8.34 2.28
N VAL A 154 -8.43 -7.97 2.06
CA VAL A 154 -9.20 -7.10 2.97
C VAL A 154 -10.48 -7.82 3.39
N ASP A 155 -10.86 -7.70 4.66
CA ASP A 155 -12.15 -8.19 5.16
C ASP A 155 -13.36 -7.41 4.65
N ASP A 156 -14.45 -8.13 4.38
CA ASP A 156 -15.70 -7.57 3.86
C ASP A 156 -16.29 -6.54 4.82
N THR A 157 -15.96 -6.67 6.11
CA THR A 157 -16.34 -5.73 7.17
C THR A 157 -15.11 -4.93 7.61
N PRO A 158 -14.87 -3.74 7.03
CA PRO A 158 -13.67 -2.96 7.33
C PRO A 158 -13.66 -2.46 8.78
N ARG A 159 -12.55 -2.73 9.48
CA ARG A 159 -12.30 -2.19 10.82
C ARG A 159 -11.94 -0.70 10.71
N SER A 160 -12.57 0.16 11.50
CA SER A 160 -12.31 1.61 11.54
C SER A 160 -12.55 2.36 10.22
N GLY A 161 -13.36 1.80 9.29
CA GLY A 161 -13.62 2.42 7.99
C GLY A 161 -12.40 2.43 7.04
N LEU A 162 -11.38 1.61 7.32
CA LEU A 162 -10.21 1.43 6.46
C LEU A 162 -10.21 0.03 5.86
N HIS A 163 -9.74 -0.07 4.62
CA HIS A 163 -9.43 -1.34 3.97
C HIS A 163 -8.06 -1.83 4.45
N TYR A 164 -8.04 -2.41 5.66
CA TYR A 164 -6.83 -3.01 6.21
C TYR A 164 -6.39 -4.20 5.36
N ILE A 165 -5.20 -4.10 4.77
CA ILE A 165 -4.58 -5.13 3.94
C ILE A 165 -3.79 -6.06 4.87
N HIS A 166 -4.19 -7.33 4.88
CA HIS A 166 -3.51 -8.40 5.59
C HIS A 166 -3.27 -9.60 4.65
N PRO A 167 -2.03 -9.80 4.16
CA PRO A 167 -1.74 -10.73 3.06
C PRO A 167 -2.15 -12.18 3.33
N TRP A 168 -2.12 -12.62 4.59
CA TRP A 168 -2.49 -13.99 4.96
C TRP A 168 -3.95 -14.33 4.63
N LYS A 169 -4.85 -13.35 4.46
CA LYS A 169 -6.23 -13.62 4.01
C LYS A 169 -6.27 -14.31 2.66
N MET A 170 -5.35 -13.97 1.74
CA MET A 170 -5.28 -14.57 0.41
C MET A 170 -5.15 -16.10 0.47
N PHE A 171 -4.46 -16.60 1.50
CA PHE A 171 -4.19 -18.02 1.75
C PHE A 171 -5.04 -18.62 2.88
N ALA A 172 -5.97 -17.86 3.46
CA ALA A 172 -6.81 -18.34 4.56
C ALA A 172 -7.79 -19.44 4.10
N ASN A 173 -8.23 -20.26 5.04
CA ASN A 173 -9.16 -21.38 4.84
C ASN A 173 -8.65 -22.43 3.83
N ASP A 174 -7.35 -22.73 3.89
CA ASP A 174 -6.70 -23.75 3.05
C ASP A 174 -6.91 -23.55 1.54
N ARG A 175 -7.02 -22.28 1.10
CA ARG A 175 -7.13 -21.94 -0.32
C ARG A 175 -5.93 -22.47 -1.08
N SER A 176 -6.18 -23.32 -2.07
CA SER A 176 -5.14 -23.80 -2.99
C SER A 176 -4.69 -22.67 -3.92
N GLU A 177 -3.48 -22.79 -4.48
CA GLU A 177 -2.96 -21.83 -5.44
C GLU A 177 -3.87 -21.70 -6.67
N GLU A 178 -4.46 -22.79 -7.15
CA GLU A 178 -5.40 -22.80 -8.28
C GLU A 178 -6.67 -22.00 -7.95
N SER A 179 -7.19 -22.12 -6.72
CA SER A 179 -8.37 -21.36 -6.28
C SER A 179 -8.09 -19.86 -6.23
N ILE A 180 -6.88 -19.49 -5.81
CA ILE A 180 -6.42 -18.10 -5.78
C ILE A 180 -6.25 -17.57 -7.20
N VAL A 181 -5.64 -18.34 -8.10
CA VAL A 181 -5.48 -18.01 -9.51
C VAL A 181 -6.83 -17.86 -10.20
N TYR A 182 -7.80 -18.72 -9.90
CA TYR A 182 -9.17 -18.60 -10.41
C TYR A 182 -9.81 -17.29 -9.96
N ALA A 183 -9.74 -16.97 -8.66
CA ALA A 183 -10.23 -15.70 -8.13
C ALA A 183 -9.52 -14.49 -8.78
N MET A 184 -8.20 -14.56 -9.00
CA MET A 184 -7.48 -13.52 -9.73
C MET A 184 -8.01 -13.36 -11.16
N LYS A 185 -8.20 -14.46 -11.91
CA LYS A 185 -8.74 -14.40 -13.27
C LYS A 185 -10.14 -13.80 -13.32
N ASP A 186 -11.01 -14.13 -12.38
CA ASP A 186 -12.34 -13.53 -12.23
C ASP A 186 -12.25 -12.01 -12.01
N ILE A 187 -11.37 -11.58 -11.10
CA ILE A 187 -11.14 -10.16 -10.79
C ILE A 187 -10.63 -9.38 -12.00
N LEU A 188 -9.72 -10.00 -12.77
CA LEU A 188 -9.01 -9.35 -13.88
C LEU A 188 -9.80 -9.41 -15.19
N GLY A 189 -10.71 -10.38 -15.34
CA GLY A 189 -11.62 -10.49 -16.48
C GLY A 189 -12.90 -9.64 -16.36
N SER A 190 -13.18 -9.08 -15.18
CA SER A 190 -14.35 -8.22 -14.88
C SER A 190 -14.09 -6.72 -15.01
#